data_AF-A0AB40CMQ1-F1
#
_entry.id   AF-A0AB40CMQ1-F1
#
_cell.length_a   1.000
_cell.length_b   1.000
_cell.length_c   1.000
_cell.angle_alpha   90.00
_cell.angle_beta   90.00
_cell.angle_gamma   90.00
#
_symmetry.space_group_name_H-M   'P 1'
#
loop_
_entity.id
_entity.type
_entity.pdbx_description
1 polymer ?
#
loop_
_entity_poly.entity_id
_entity_poly.type
_entity_poly.pdbx_seq_one_letter_code
_entity_poly.pdbx_strand_id
1 'polypeptide(L)'
;MARSGMKVDKSFKRQAFVEAANLVNGRLPTTSMDADNVENHKRTLKQKYPEIMKLMNLSGVGWNDTEKMLVLEDETYRTYVEGQPKAKEYLNKPISFFEEL
;
A
#
# COMPACT_ATOMS: atom_id res chain seq x y z
N MET A 1 30.15 -24.89 -4.46
CA MET A 1 29.65 -23.57 -3.97
C MET A 1 28.17 -23.49 -4.27
N ALA A 2 27.35 -23.29 -3.24
CA ALA A 2 25.90 -23.44 -3.30
C ALA A 2 25.21 -22.32 -4.10
N ARG A 3 24.23 -22.67 -4.94
CA ARG A 3 23.14 -21.79 -5.39
C ARG A 3 21.81 -22.54 -5.33
N SER A 4 21.43 -22.97 -4.13
CA SER A 4 20.03 -23.34 -3.88
C SER A 4 19.21 -22.05 -3.83
N GLY A 5 18.76 -21.60 -5.00
CA GLY A 5 17.63 -20.70 -5.09
C GLY A 5 16.40 -21.46 -4.59
N MET A 6 16.13 -21.38 -3.29
CA MET A 6 14.90 -21.92 -2.70
C MET A 6 13.72 -21.22 -3.39
N LYS A 7 13.12 -21.90 -4.37
CA LYS A 7 11.77 -21.60 -4.82
C LYS A 7 10.88 -21.86 -3.61
N VAL A 8 10.66 -20.83 -2.79
CA VAL A 8 9.68 -20.89 -1.71
C VAL A 8 8.37 -21.29 -2.36
N ASP A 9 7.95 -22.51 -2.02
CA ASP A 9 6.91 -23.25 -2.71
C ASP A 9 5.62 -22.43 -2.71
N LYS A 10 4.86 -22.47 -3.81
CA LYS A 10 3.64 -21.65 -3.96
C LYS A 10 2.63 -21.95 -2.86
N SER A 11 2.63 -23.19 -2.35
CA SER A 11 1.85 -23.66 -1.22
C SER A 11 2.20 -22.95 0.09
N PHE A 12 3.48 -22.74 0.39
CA PHE A 12 3.93 -22.04 1.60
C PHE A 12 3.47 -20.58 1.62
N LYS A 13 3.52 -19.90 0.46
CA LYS A 13 3.03 -18.52 0.34
C LYS A 13 1.51 -18.43 0.48
N ARG A 14 0.77 -19.38 -0.10
CA ARG A 14 -0.70 -19.42 0.02
C ARG A 14 -1.15 -19.62 1.46
N GLN A 15 -0.50 -20.50 2.21
CA GLN A 15 -0.84 -20.75 3.62
C GLN A 15 -0.69 -19.48 4.47
N ALA A 16 0.39 -18.72 4.26
CA ALA A 16 0.60 -17.44 4.94
C ALA A 16 -0.49 -16.40 4.61
N PHE A 17 -0.98 -16.36 3.37
CA PHE A 17 -2.08 -15.47 2.99
C PHE A 17 -3.43 -15.91 3.55
N VAL A 18 -3.69 -17.22 3.64
CA VAL A 18 -4.90 -17.76 4.32
C VAL A 18 -4.89 -17.38 5.80
N GLU A 19 -3.75 -17.53 6.49
CA GLU A 19 -3.63 -17.16 7.89
C GLU A 19 -3.81 -15.66 8.11
N ALA A 20 -3.22 -14.83 7.26
CA ALA A 20 -3.42 -13.38 7.29
C ALA A 20 -4.89 -13.01 7.09
N ALA A 21 -5.58 -13.62 6.12
CA ALA A 21 -7.00 -13.42 5.90
C ALA A 21 -7.85 -13.79 7.13
N ASN A 22 -7.56 -14.93 7.76
CA ASN A 22 -8.24 -15.36 8.98
C ASN A 22 -8.02 -14.41 10.16
N LEU A 23 -6.79 -13.88 10.32
CA LEU A 23 -6.49 -12.89 11.37
C LEU A 23 -7.27 -11.58 11.16
N VAL A 24 -7.35 -11.10 9.91
CA VAL A 24 -8.11 -9.89 9.58
C VAL A 24 -9.60 -10.11 9.81
N ASN A 25 -10.16 -11.21 9.31
CA ASN A 25 -11.58 -11.55 9.50
C ASN A 25 -11.94 -11.75 10.99
N GLY A 26 -11.00 -12.26 11.80
CA GLY A 26 -11.18 -12.41 13.24
C GLY A 26 -11.16 -11.08 14.02
N ARG A 27 -10.50 -10.04 13.49
CA ARG A 27 -10.43 -8.70 14.10
C ARG A 27 -11.52 -7.75 13.58
N LEU A 28 -11.92 -7.93 12.33
CA LEU A 28 -12.89 -7.08 11.64
C LEU A 28 -14.13 -7.92 11.30
N PRO A 29 -15.16 -7.94 12.17
CA PRO A 29 -16.34 -8.79 11.98
C PRO A 29 -17.16 -8.43 10.73
N THR A 30 -16.91 -7.29 10.11
CA THR A 30 -17.54 -6.83 8.86
C THR A 30 -16.76 -7.20 7.61
N THR A 31 -15.57 -7.78 7.75
CA THR A 31 -14.65 -8.05 6.63
C THR A 31 -14.58 -9.55 6.35
N SER A 32 -14.74 -9.92 5.09
CA SER A 32 -14.56 -11.29 4.59
C SER A 32 -13.49 -11.27 3.51
N MET A 33 -12.23 -11.36 3.94
CA MET A 33 -11.07 -11.49 3.07
C MET A 33 -10.71 -12.96 2.86
N ASP A 34 -10.27 -13.30 1.66
CA ASP A 34 -9.62 -14.55 1.34
C ASP A 34 -8.11 -14.36 1.03
N ALA A 35 -7.41 -15.47 0.85
CA ALA A 35 -5.98 -15.45 0.54
C ALA A 35 -5.64 -14.67 -0.74
N ASP A 36 -6.53 -14.69 -1.74
CA ASP A 36 -6.32 -14.02 -3.01
C ASP A 36 -6.55 -12.50 -2.84
N ASN A 37 -7.46 -12.07 -1.96
CA ASN A 37 -7.62 -10.68 -1.56
C ASN A 37 -6.34 -10.17 -0.89
N VAL A 38 -5.76 -10.92 0.05
CA VAL A 38 -4.50 -10.55 0.72
C VAL A 38 -3.33 -10.51 -0.27
N GLU A 39 -3.23 -11.49 -1.17
CA GLU A 39 -2.17 -11.51 -2.18
C GLU A 39 -2.30 -10.34 -3.19
N ASN A 40 -3.52 -10.08 -3.68
CA ASN A 40 -3.80 -8.94 -4.54
C ASN A 40 -3.53 -7.62 -3.82
N HIS A 41 -3.89 -7.52 -2.54
CA HIS A 41 -3.65 -6.34 -1.72
C HIS A 41 -2.16 -6.05 -1.59
N LYS A 42 -1.36 -7.06 -1.20
CA LYS A 42 0.10 -6.98 -1.16
C LYS A 42 0.71 -6.59 -2.50
N ARG A 43 0.22 -7.16 -3.61
CA ARG A 43 0.72 -6.83 -4.96
C ARG A 43 0.45 -5.37 -5.29
N THR A 44 -0.76 -4.90 -5.01
CA THR A 44 -1.16 -3.50 -5.18
C THR A 44 -0.27 -2.57 -4.35
N LEU A 45 -0.09 -2.86 -3.05
CA LEU A 45 0.81 -2.08 -2.19
C LEU A 45 2.23 -2.02 -2.75
N LYS A 46 2.79 -3.14 -3.18
CA LYS A 46 4.14 -3.19 -3.76
C LYS A 46 4.26 -2.34 -5.03
N GLN A 47 3.21 -2.24 -5.83
CA GLN A 47 3.18 -1.40 -7.04
C GLN A 47 3.05 0.09 -6.70
N LYS A 48 2.24 0.42 -5.70
CA LYS A 48 1.94 1.80 -5.28
C LYS A 48 3.05 2.42 -4.41
N TYR A 49 3.76 1.60 -3.64
CA TYR A 49 4.77 2.06 -2.67
C TYR A 49 5.88 2.93 -3.28
N PRO A 50 6.48 2.59 -4.44
CA PRO A 50 7.49 3.46 -5.07
C PRO A 50 6.94 4.83 -5.47
N GLU A 51 5.66 4.93 -5.83
CA GLU A 51 5.02 6.19 -6.21
C GLU A 51 4.76 7.05 -4.97
N ILE A 52 4.25 6.45 -3.89
CA ILE A 52 4.09 7.11 -2.59
C ILE A 52 5.44 7.62 -2.08
N MET A 53 6.50 6.81 -2.16
CA MET A 53 7.86 7.21 -1.75
C MET A 53 8.42 8.35 -2.60
N LYS A 54 8.13 8.38 -3.92
CA LYS A 54 8.51 9.52 -4.77
C LYS A 54 7.81 10.80 -4.34
N LEU A 55 6.51 10.73 -4.07
CA LEU A 55 5.72 11.88 -3.62
C LEU A 55 6.19 12.39 -2.24
N MET A 56 6.48 11.48 -1.32
CA MET A 56 7.00 11.82 0.01
C MET A 56 8.38 12.49 -0.02
N ASN A 57 9.17 12.25 -1.06
CA ASN A 57 10.46 12.92 -1.27
C ASN A 57 10.34 14.27 -2.00
N LEU A 58 9.15 14.71 -2.39
CA LEU A 58 8.95 16.03 -2.97
C LEU A 58 9.07 17.11 -1.90
N SER A 59 9.77 18.18 -2.24
CA SER A 59 9.78 19.39 -1.42
C SER A 59 8.36 19.94 -1.26
N GLY A 60 7.95 20.21 -0.03
CA GLY A 60 6.62 20.75 0.28
C GLY A 60 5.53 19.70 0.48
N VAL A 61 5.83 18.40 0.34
CA VAL A 61 4.92 17.34 0.76
C VAL A 61 5.17 17.01 2.25
N GLY A 62 4.12 17.14 3.05
CA GLY A 62 4.09 16.68 4.44
C GLY A 62 3.45 15.31 4.59
N TRP A 63 3.70 14.65 5.72
CA TRP A 63 2.96 13.47 6.15
C TRP A 63 2.00 13.86 7.28
N ASN A 64 0.71 13.60 7.08
CA ASN A 64 -0.28 13.70 8.15
C ASN A 64 -0.46 12.32 8.76
N ASP A 65 0.06 12.14 9.97
CA ASP A 65 0.02 10.86 10.66
C ASP A 65 -1.36 10.51 11.22
N THR A 66 -2.21 11.51 11.49
CA THR A 66 -3.58 11.31 11.98
C THR A 66 -4.47 10.72 10.89
N GLU A 67 -4.35 11.23 9.66
CA GLU A 67 -5.16 10.80 8.51
C GLU A 67 -4.41 9.84 7.58
N LYS A 68 -3.17 9.50 7.92
CA LYS A 68 -2.25 8.64 7.16
C LYS A 68 -2.20 9.04 5.68
N MET A 69 -1.96 10.33 5.42
CA MET A 69 -1.96 10.86 4.05
C MET A 69 -0.78 11.78 3.75
N LEU A 70 -0.43 11.84 2.46
CA LEU A 70 0.49 12.83 1.94
C LEU A 70 -0.25 14.16 1.77
N VAL A 71 0.21 15.19 2.46
CA VAL A 71 -0.37 16.53 2.41
C VAL A 71 0.48 17.41 1.52
N LEU A 72 -0.15 18.06 0.55
CA LEU A 72 0.49 19.06 -0.31
C LEU A 72 -0.42 20.29 -0.37
N GLU A 73 0.16 21.48 -0.22
CA GLU A 73 -0.58 22.75 -0.28
C GLU A 73 -1.35 22.89 -1.60
N ASP A 74 -2.56 23.43 -1.52
CA ASP A 74 -3.52 23.50 -2.64
C ASP A 74 -2.96 24.17 -3.91
N GLU A 75 -2.14 25.22 -3.76
CA GLU A 75 -1.52 25.92 -4.89
C GLU A 75 -0.49 25.03 -5.60
N THR A 76 0.37 24.35 -4.83
CA THR A 76 1.40 23.44 -5.37
C THR A 76 0.78 22.14 -5.89
N TYR A 77 -0.29 21.66 -5.25
CA TYR A 77 -1.04 20.47 -5.62
C TYR A 77 -1.64 20.60 -7.02
N ARG A 78 -2.25 21.74 -7.36
CA ARG A 78 -2.88 21.94 -8.67
C ARG A 78 -1.86 21.82 -9.81
N THR A 79 -0.76 22.55 -9.71
CA THR A 79 0.32 22.49 -10.71
C THR A 79 0.96 21.10 -10.81
N TYR A 80 1.12 20.42 -9.67
CA TYR A 80 1.70 19.08 -9.66
C TYR A 80 0.78 18.03 -10.30
N VAL A 81 -0.52 18.07 -10.02
CA VAL A 81 -1.52 17.14 -10.56
C VAL A 81 -1.78 17.37 -12.05
N GLU A 82 -1.64 18.60 -12.54
CA GLU A 82 -1.69 18.87 -14.00
C GLU A 82 -0.57 18.14 -14.75
N GLY A 83 0.65 18.11 -14.19
CA GLY A 83 1.78 17.37 -14.76
C GLY A 83 1.73 15.85 -14.48
N GLN A 84 1.15 15.44 -13.35
CA GLN A 84 1.02 14.04 -12.94
C GLN A 84 -0.39 13.71 -12.40
N PRO A 85 -1.38 13.47 -13.28
CA PRO A 85 -2.75 13.18 -12.87
C PRO A 85 -2.89 11.96 -11.94
N LYS A 86 -1.97 10.99 -12.04
CA LYS A 86 -1.92 9.80 -11.16
C LYS A 86 -1.63 10.14 -9.70
N ALA A 87 -0.94 11.25 -9.42
CA ALA A 87 -0.63 11.67 -8.06
C ALA A 87 -1.87 12.06 -7.24
N LYS A 88 -2.96 12.44 -7.93
CA LYS A 88 -4.28 12.70 -7.32
C LYS A 88 -4.87 11.49 -6.59
N GLU A 89 -4.40 10.28 -6.88
CA GLU A 89 -4.83 9.08 -6.14
C GLU A 89 -4.19 9.00 -4.74
N TYR A 90 -3.04 9.65 -4.54
CA TYR A 90 -2.22 9.49 -3.34
C TYR A 90 -2.07 10.77 -2.50
N LEU A 91 -2.20 11.95 -3.12
CA LEU A 91 -2.10 13.25 -2.46
C LEU A 91 -3.46 13.68 -1.89
N ASN A 92 -3.45 14.27 -0.70
CA ASN A 92 -4.61 14.79 0.03
C ASN A 92 -5.76 13.77 0.16
N LYS A 93 -5.40 12.48 0.24
CA LYS A 93 -6.32 11.36 0.43
C LYS A 93 -5.78 10.41 1.48
N PRO A 94 -6.62 9.94 2.41
CA PRO A 94 -6.24 8.90 3.36
C PRO A 94 -5.68 7.68 2.63
N ILE A 95 -4.44 7.30 2.96
CA ILE A 95 -3.87 6.03 2.52
C ILE A 95 -4.33 4.99 3.54
N SER A 96 -5.57 4.52 3.35
CA SER A 96 -6.26 3.56 4.24
C SER A 96 -5.51 2.25 4.47
N PHE A 97 -4.44 1.99 3.73
CA PHE A 97 -3.64 0.78 3.79
C PHE A 97 -2.31 0.94 4.54
N PHE A 98 -2.01 2.12 5.10
CA PHE A 98 -0.74 2.33 5.80
C PHE A 98 -0.71 1.68 7.20
N GLU A 99 -1.86 1.44 7.83
CA GLU A 99 -1.94 0.72 9.12
C GLU A 99 -1.88 -0.81 8.98
N GLU A 100 -1.99 -1.35 7.76
CA GLU A 100 -1.87 -2.80 7.50
C GLU A 100 -0.44 -3.24 7.13
N LEU A 101 0.54 -2.33 7.22
CA LEU A 101 1.98 -2.57 7.06
C LEU A 101 2.66 -2.85 8.40
#